data_AF-A0A961L880-F1
#
_entry.id   AF-A0A961L880-F1
#
_cell.length_a   1.000
_cell.length_b   1.000
_cell.length_c   1.000
_cell.angle_alpha   90.00
_cell.angle_beta   90.00
_cell.angle_gamma   90.00
#
_symmetry.space_group_name_H-M   'P 1'
#
loop_
_entity.id
_entity.type
_entity.pdbx_description
1 polymer ?
#
loop_
_entity_poly.entity_id
_entity_poly.type
_entity_poly.pdbx_seq_one_letter_code
_entity_poly.pdbx_strand_id
1 'polypeptide(L)'
;LRAGLPEDRIDVTGLWGAVEGYAITALESPRASITTLSRHFGFDAVETEGVIRFIMRGRASVATLAPDDLVAPREGDLLELTRGQETELPQALKWQVARADEDYDAALVEARRITVDTTRIASESFPMAVPPEETERRCRRALMEAWVGRETAAFRLPPSRLALDPADAIRLAHDGRLVDLRLVSIADAEARGV
;
A
#
# COMPACT_ATOMS: atom_id res chain seq x y z
N LEU A 1 2.47 21.02 14.92
CA LEU A 1 3.07 19.91 14.13
C LEU A 1 4.30 20.38 13.34
N ARG A 2 5.36 19.55 13.24
CA ARG A 2 6.64 19.91 12.59
C ARG A 2 6.52 20.29 11.10
N ALA A 3 5.55 19.70 10.39
CA ALA A 3 5.33 19.93 8.97
C ALA A 3 4.45 21.17 8.65
N GLY A 4 3.99 21.91 9.67
CA GLY A 4 3.15 23.10 9.48
C GLY A 4 1.70 22.81 9.07
N LEU A 5 1.28 21.54 8.99
CA LEU A 5 -0.11 21.17 8.73
C LEU A 5 -0.95 21.37 10.01
N PRO A 6 -2.16 21.95 9.92
CA PRO A 6 -3.11 22.01 11.03
C PRO A 6 -3.51 20.63 11.56
N GLU A 7 -3.71 20.49 12.86
CA GLU A 7 -4.05 19.21 13.50
C GLU A 7 -5.42 18.68 13.06
N ASP A 8 -6.38 19.57 12.78
CA ASP A 8 -7.71 19.23 12.27
C ASP A 8 -7.71 18.68 10.84
N ARG A 9 -6.57 18.76 10.13
CA ARG A 9 -6.37 18.16 8.80
C ARG A 9 -5.60 16.84 8.83
N ILE A 10 -5.37 16.29 10.02
CA ILE A 10 -4.66 15.02 10.21
C ILE A 10 -5.54 14.05 10.96
N ASP A 11 -5.82 12.92 10.34
CA ASP A 11 -6.50 11.80 10.98
C ASP A 11 -5.60 10.56 11.00
N VAL A 12 -5.19 10.16 12.21
CA VAL A 12 -4.38 8.95 12.45
C VAL A 12 -5.15 7.88 13.20
N THR A 13 -6.47 8.03 13.36
CA THR A 13 -7.31 7.08 14.11
C THR A 13 -7.38 5.70 13.46
N GLY A 14 -7.11 5.64 12.15
CA GLY A 14 -7.00 4.41 11.37
C GLY A 14 -5.65 3.69 11.47
N LEU A 15 -4.71 4.20 12.27
CA LEU A 15 -3.41 3.58 12.52
C LEU A 15 -3.39 2.81 13.84
N TRP A 16 -2.70 1.68 13.86
CA TRP A 16 -2.36 0.95 15.07
C TRP A 16 -0.97 0.34 14.98
N GLY A 17 -0.31 0.21 16.12
CA GLY A 17 1.06 -0.30 16.22
C GLY A 17 1.92 0.58 17.12
N ALA A 18 3.09 0.08 17.47
CA ALA A 18 4.08 0.81 18.24
C ALA A 18 5.33 1.06 17.39
N VAL A 19 5.94 2.23 17.59
CA VAL A 19 7.23 2.59 17.02
C VAL A 19 8.19 2.72 18.19
N GLU A 20 9.07 1.73 18.38
CA GLU A 20 10.02 1.71 19.49
C GLU A 20 11.15 2.73 19.27
N GLY A 21 11.63 2.85 18.03
CA GLY A 21 12.56 3.89 17.63
C GLY A 21 12.46 4.17 16.14
N TYR A 22 12.53 5.45 15.78
CA TYR A 22 12.65 5.90 14.40
C TYR A 22 13.54 7.14 14.34
N ALA A 23 14.63 7.05 13.59
CA ALA A 23 15.60 8.12 13.43
C ALA A 23 15.47 8.77 12.05
N ILE A 24 15.33 10.09 12.04
CA ILE A 24 15.48 10.91 10.84
C ILE A 24 16.92 11.41 10.83
N THR A 25 17.78 10.73 10.06
CA THR A 25 19.24 10.90 10.12
C THR A 25 19.77 11.96 9.15
N ALA A 26 18.93 12.44 8.23
CA ALA A 26 19.26 13.46 7.26
C ALA A 26 18.11 14.47 7.13
N LEU A 27 18.41 15.65 6.58
CA LEU A 27 17.38 16.61 6.22
C LEU A 27 16.54 16.03 5.07
N GLU A 28 15.28 15.72 5.36
CA GLU A 28 14.34 15.18 4.39
C GLU A 28 12.95 15.81 4.56
N SER A 29 12.11 15.65 3.54
CA SER A 29 10.73 16.12 3.62
C SER A 29 9.93 15.26 4.61
N PRO A 30 8.92 15.83 5.31
CA PRO A 30 8.02 15.05 6.16
C PRO A 30 7.37 13.87 5.42
N ARG A 31 7.07 14.04 4.13
CA ARG A 31 6.57 12.97 3.26
C ARG A 31 7.54 11.81 3.18
N ALA A 32 8.84 12.07 2.98
CA ALA A 32 9.85 11.00 2.87
C ALA A 32 9.92 10.18 4.17
N SER A 33 9.90 10.84 5.33
CA SER A 33 9.90 10.15 6.62
C SER A 33 8.66 9.27 6.80
N ILE A 34 7.48 9.82 6.48
CA ILE A 34 6.20 9.10 6.55
C ILE A 34 6.13 7.95 5.56
N THR A 35 6.65 8.11 4.34
CA THR A 35 6.70 7.03 3.33
C THR A 35 7.51 5.84 3.83
N THR A 36 8.63 6.11 4.53
CA THR A 36 9.44 5.06 5.14
C THR A 36 8.63 4.27 6.19
N LEU A 37 7.89 4.97 7.05
CA LEU A 37 6.97 4.34 8.01
C LEU A 37 5.83 3.57 7.31
N SER A 38 5.21 4.16 6.29
CA SER A 38 4.14 3.55 5.49
C SER A 38 4.58 2.23 4.88
N ARG A 39 5.80 2.17 4.34
CA ARG A 39 6.35 0.95 3.74
C ARG A 39 6.60 -0.14 4.79
N HIS A 40 7.19 0.22 5.92
CA HIS A 40 7.50 -0.73 6.99
C HIS A 40 6.23 -1.26 7.68
N PHE A 41 5.32 -0.38 8.09
CA PHE A 41 4.11 -0.73 8.85
C PHE A 41 2.94 -1.17 7.96
N GLY A 42 2.91 -0.77 6.69
CA GLY A 42 1.86 -1.16 5.76
C GLY A 42 0.59 -0.34 5.91
N PHE A 43 0.71 0.98 5.88
CA PHE A 43 -0.42 1.90 5.85
C PHE A 43 -0.38 2.80 4.62
N ASP A 44 -1.52 3.35 4.25
CA ASP A 44 -1.64 4.36 3.21
C ASP A 44 -1.99 5.72 3.83
N ALA A 45 -1.60 6.78 3.12
CA ALA A 45 -1.97 8.16 3.45
C ALA A 45 -2.80 8.70 2.29
N VAL A 46 -4.07 9.01 2.56
CA VAL A 46 -5.03 9.44 1.54
C VAL A 46 -5.71 10.72 1.98
N GLU A 47 -6.06 11.56 1.02
CA GLU A 47 -6.81 12.78 1.29
C GLU A 47 -8.29 12.50 1.05
N THR A 48 -9.10 12.76 2.06
CA THR A 48 -10.56 12.69 1.99
C THR A 48 -11.12 13.99 2.57
N GLU A 49 -11.90 14.72 1.78
CA GLU A 49 -12.62 15.93 2.22
C GLU A 49 -11.71 16.99 2.90
N GLY A 50 -10.48 17.15 2.42
CA GLY A 50 -9.48 18.09 2.92
C GLY A 50 -8.67 17.60 4.12
N VAL A 51 -8.92 16.37 4.59
CA VAL A 51 -8.22 15.74 5.72
C VAL A 51 -7.35 14.61 5.21
N ILE A 52 -6.08 14.57 5.63
CA ILE A 52 -5.19 13.46 5.33
C ILE A 52 -5.44 12.35 6.36
N ARG A 53 -6.04 11.26 5.91
CA ARG A 53 -6.31 10.05 6.69
C ARG A 53 -5.18 9.05 6.51
N PHE A 54 -4.66 8.56 7.62
CA PHE A 54 -3.68 7.49 7.66
C PHE A 54 -4.37 6.20 8.07
N ILE A 55 -4.37 5.21 7.18
CA ILE A 55 -5.15 3.98 7.34
C ILE A 55 -4.29 2.75 7.07
N MET A 56 -4.38 1.76 7.96
CA MET A 56 -3.70 0.49 7.76
C MET A 56 -4.26 -0.27 6.56
N ARG A 57 -3.38 -0.98 5.83
CA ARG A 57 -3.76 -1.89 4.76
C ARG A 57 -4.38 -3.18 5.32
N GLY A 58 -5.11 -3.90 4.46
CA GLY A 58 -5.74 -5.17 4.82
C GLY A 58 -7.12 -5.04 5.47
N ARG A 59 -7.79 -3.89 5.29
CA ARG A 59 -9.17 -3.68 5.74
C ARG A 59 -10.16 -4.50 4.89
N ALA A 60 -11.34 -4.73 5.46
CA ALA A 60 -12.45 -5.33 4.74
C ALA A 60 -12.87 -4.45 3.55
N SER A 61 -13.36 -5.10 2.50
CA SER A 61 -13.92 -4.42 1.34
C SER A 61 -15.11 -3.55 1.74
N VAL A 62 -15.12 -2.29 1.28
CA VAL A 62 -16.19 -1.32 1.54
C VAL A 62 -17.30 -1.37 0.50
N ALA A 63 -17.02 -1.97 -0.67
CA ALA A 63 -17.99 -2.08 -1.76
C ALA A 63 -17.73 -3.31 -2.64
N THR A 64 -18.81 -3.86 -3.18
CA THR A 64 -18.75 -4.81 -4.29
C THR A 64 -19.21 -4.08 -5.56
N LEU A 65 -18.43 -4.21 -6.64
CA LEU A 65 -18.68 -3.61 -7.95
C LEU A 65 -18.94 -4.72 -8.96
N ALA A 66 -20.03 -4.61 -9.71
CA ALA A 66 -20.30 -5.43 -10.89
C ALA A 66 -19.97 -4.63 -12.17
N PRO A 67 -19.85 -5.29 -13.34
CA PRO A 67 -19.66 -4.58 -14.61
C PRO A 67 -20.74 -3.52 -14.88
N ASP A 68 -21.97 -3.77 -14.44
CA ASP A 68 -23.11 -2.84 -14.57
C ASP A 68 -22.95 -1.58 -13.70
N ASP A 69 -22.07 -1.59 -12.69
CA ASP A 69 -21.73 -0.43 -11.87
C ASP A 69 -20.66 0.46 -12.51
N LEU A 70 -20.04 0.00 -13.61
CA LEU A 70 -18.95 0.69 -14.30
C LEU A 70 -19.49 1.59 -15.41
N VAL A 71 -18.73 2.64 -15.74
CA VAL A 71 -19.06 3.55 -16.84
C VAL A 71 -18.32 3.11 -18.09
N ALA A 72 -19.07 2.85 -19.16
CA ALA A 72 -18.51 2.56 -20.47
C ALA A 72 -17.63 3.72 -20.94
N PRO A 73 -16.37 3.46 -21.34
CA PRO A 73 -15.51 4.51 -21.85
C PRO A 73 -15.96 4.97 -23.24
N ARG A 74 -15.59 6.21 -23.63
CA ARG A 74 -15.79 6.69 -25.02
C ARG A 74 -15.03 5.84 -26.05
N GLU A 75 -13.89 5.29 -25.65
CA GLU A 75 -13.02 4.41 -26.42
C GLU A 75 -12.27 3.48 -25.44
N GLY A 76 -12.07 2.22 -25.83
CA GLY A 76 -11.43 1.18 -25.00
C GLY A 76 -12.42 0.22 -24.32
N ASP A 77 -11.88 -0.65 -23.47
CA ASP A 77 -12.64 -1.68 -22.77
C ASP A 77 -13.25 -1.14 -21.46
N LEU A 78 -14.38 -1.71 -21.04
CA LEU A 78 -15.06 -1.34 -19.78
C LEU A 78 -14.16 -1.56 -18.54
N LEU A 79 -13.31 -2.58 -18.61
CA LEU A 79 -12.39 -3.01 -17.57
C LEU A 79 -11.10 -3.48 -18.25
N GLU A 80 -9.98 -2.85 -17.92
CA GLU A 80 -8.66 -3.27 -18.37
C GLU A 80 -7.93 -3.98 -17.23
N LEU A 81 -7.63 -5.27 -17.39
CA LEU A 81 -6.83 -6.03 -16.44
C LEU A 81 -5.40 -6.17 -16.97
N THR A 82 -4.44 -5.64 -16.21
CA THR A 82 -3.01 -5.73 -16.55
C THR A 82 -2.28 -6.60 -15.55
N ARG A 83 -1.52 -7.56 -16.07
CA ARG A 83 -0.65 -8.43 -15.28
C ARG A 83 0.82 -8.11 -15.57
N GLY A 84 1.53 -7.66 -14.55
CA GLY A 84 2.95 -7.33 -14.63
C GLY A 84 3.85 -8.53 -14.92
N GLN A 85 5.08 -8.24 -15.36
CA GLN A 85 6.07 -9.27 -15.66
C GLN A 85 6.64 -9.88 -14.38
N GLU A 86 6.80 -11.20 -14.38
CA GLU A 86 7.30 -11.91 -13.19
C GLU A 86 8.74 -11.55 -12.85
N THR A 87 9.57 -11.32 -13.88
CA THR A 87 10.99 -10.99 -13.75
C THR A 87 11.25 -9.65 -13.08
N GLU A 88 10.24 -8.77 -13.03
CA GLU A 88 10.31 -7.47 -12.35
C GLU A 88 10.04 -7.59 -10.84
N LEU A 89 9.40 -8.69 -10.43
CA LEU A 89 9.04 -8.94 -9.03
C LEU A 89 10.20 -9.56 -8.25
N PRO A 90 10.32 -9.24 -6.95
CA PRO A 90 11.37 -9.81 -6.10
C PRO A 90 11.08 -11.28 -5.77
N GLN A 91 12.08 -12.13 -5.97
CA GLN A 91 12.14 -13.46 -5.37
C GLN A 91 12.33 -13.37 -3.85
N ALA A 92 13.19 -12.46 -3.42
CA ALA A 92 13.48 -12.22 -2.02
C ALA A 92 13.51 -10.72 -1.69
N LEU A 93 13.08 -10.40 -0.48
CA LEU A 93 13.11 -9.07 0.10
C LEU A 93 13.96 -9.12 1.37
N LYS A 94 14.98 -8.26 1.42
CA LYS A 94 15.91 -8.14 2.54
C LYS A 94 15.72 -6.80 3.22
N TRP A 95 15.43 -6.80 4.51
CA TRP A 95 15.24 -5.59 5.30
C TRP A 95 16.28 -5.50 6.40
N GLN A 96 16.95 -4.36 6.47
CA GLN A 96 17.88 -4.01 7.54
C GLN A 96 17.20 -3.07 8.54
N VAL A 97 17.32 -3.39 9.83
CA VAL A 97 16.79 -2.63 10.97
C VAL A 97 17.78 -2.63 12.13
N ALA A 98 17.53 -1.83 13.17
CA ALA A 98 18.20 -1.98 14.46
C ALA A 98 17.39 -2.88 15.40
N ARG A 99 18.06 -3.75 16.16
CA ARG A 99 17.44 -4.68 17.11
C ARG A 99 17.00 -3.98 18.40
N ALA A 100 15.71 -3.78 18.56
CA ALA A 100 15.19 -3.12 19.77
C ALA A 100 15.16 -4.03 21.02
N ASP A 101 15.29 -5.34 20.81
CA ASP A 101 15.33 -6.39 21.83
C ASP A 101 16.73 -6.60 22.47
N GLU A 102 17.76 -5.93 21.93
CA GLU A 102 19.16 -6.05 22.34
C GLU A 102 19.85 -4.65 22.31
N ASP A 103 21.16 -4.60 22.07
CA ASP A 103 21.99 -3.38 22.09
C ASP A 103 21.87 -2.52 20.81
N TYR A 104 20.72 -2.57 20.12
CA TYR A 104 20.45 -1.84 18.87
C TYR A 104 21.42 -2.14 17.71
N ASP A 105 22.03 -3.33 17.72
CA ASP A 105 22.84 -3.82 16.63
C ASP A 105 22.03 -3.95 15.33
N ALA A 106 22.73 -3.89 14.19
CA ALA A 106 22.10 -4.08 12.90
C ALA A 106 21.62 -5.52 12.72
N ALA A 107 20.33 -5.70 12.44
CA ALA A 107 19.75 -6.97 12.02
C ALA A 107 19.34 -6.93 10.55
N LEU A 108 19.52 -8.05 9.87
CA LEU A 108 19.05 -8.29 8.52
C LEU A 108 18.05 -9.43 8.55
N VAL A 109 16.83 -9.20 8.05
CA VAL A 109 15.83 -10.24 7.85
C VAL A 109 15.56 -10.45 6.37
N GLU A 110 15.20 -11.67 6.00
CA GLU A 110 14.88 -12.04 4.62
C GLU A 110 13.52 -12.73 4.55
N ALA A 111 12.65 -12.26 3.66
CA ALA A 111 11.51 -13.02 3.18
C ALA A 111 11.80 -13.50 1.75
N ARG A 112 11.44 -14.74 1.43
CA ARG A 112 11.69 -15.35 0.12
C ARG A 112 10.50 -16.16 -0.38
N ARG A 113 10.25 -16.10 -1.69
CA ARG A 113 9.31 -16.97 -2.40
C ARG A 113 10.09 -18.04 -3.16
N ILE A 114 9.71 -19.31 -2.98
CA ILE A 114 10.43 -20.48 -3.52
C ILE A 114 9.82 -21.07 -4.80
N THR A 115 8.64 -20.59 -5.22
CA THR A 115 7.85 -21.18 -6.32
C THR A 115 7.87 -20.31 -7.59
N VAL A 116 8.92 -19.53 -7.81
CA VAL A 116 8.98 -18.50 -8.86
C VAL A 116 10.31 -18.52 -9.57
N ASP A 117 10.32 -18.15 -10.85
CA ASP A 117 11.50 -18.23 -11.71
C ASP A 117 12.36 -16.96 -11.67
N THR A 118 11.82 -15.85 -11.14
CA THR A 118 12.60 -14.63 -10.88
C THR A 118 13.72 -14.91 -9.87
N THR A 119 14.87 -14.28 -10.08
CA THR A 119 16.04 -14.33 -9.19
C THR A 119 16.33 -12.97 -8.54
N ARG A 120 15.42 -12.00 -8.71
CA ARG A 120 15.60 -10.62 -8.27
C ARG A 120 15.54 -10.53 -6.75
N ILE A 121 16.52 -9.84 -6.15
CA ILE A 121 16.54 -9.56 -4.71
C ILE A 121 16.38 -8.05 -4.51
N ALA A 122 15.36 -7.66 -3.76
CA ALA A 122 15.18 -6.28 -3.31
C ALA A 122 15.75 -6.14 -1.90
N SER A 123 16.47 -5.04 -1.63
CA SER A 123 17.06 -4.76 -0.33
C SER A 123 16.72 -3.34 0.09
N GLU A 124 16.32 -3.18 1.35
CA GLU A 124 15.90 -1.91 1.93
C GLU A 124 16.45 -1.78 3.35
N SER A 125 16.72 -0.55 3.76
CA SER A 125 17.20 -0.24 5.11
C SER A 125 16.24 0.75 5.76
N PHE A 126 15.81 0.42 6.97
CA PHE A 126 14.89 1.26 7.74
C PHE A 126 15.65 1.76 8.97
N PRO A 127 15.72 3.09 9.19
CA PRO A 127 16.35 3.66 10.38
C PRO A 127 15.38 3.56 11.58
N MET A 128 14.94 2.33 11.87
CA MET A 128 13.99 1.99 12.91
C MET A 128 14.57 0.93 13.83
N ALA A 129 14.23 1.04 15.11
CA ALA A 129 14.45 -0.01 16.09
C ALA A 129 13.19 -0.87 16.15
N VAL A 130 13.31 -2.15 15.77
CA VAL A 130 12.21 -3.12 15.74
C VAL A 130 12.77 -4.51 16.03
N PRO A 131 12.09 -5.34 16.84
CA PRO A 131 12.49 -6.74 17.01
C PRO A 131 12.56 -7.48 15.66
N PRO A 132 13.58 -8.32 15.42
CA PRO A 132 13.75 -9.02 14.14
C PRO A 132 12.53 -9.84 13.72
N GLU A 133 11.85 -10.48 14.68
CA GLU A 133 10.67 -11.31 14.45
C GLU A 133 9.49 -10.51 13.89
N GLU A 134 9.29 -9.28 14.39
CA GLU A 134 8.26 -8.38 13.87
C GLU A 134 8.64 -7.84 12.49
N THR A 135 9.91 -7.50 12.31
CA THR A 135 10.46 -7.09 11.00
C THR A 135 10.26 -8.20 9.97
N GLU A 136 10.49 -9.46 10.32
CA GLU A 136 10.31 -10.60 9.43
C GLU A 136 8.83 -10.77 9.02
N ARG A 137 7.89 -10.64 9.96
CA ARG A 137 6.44 -10.65 9.65
C ARG A 137 6.06 -9.55 8.66
N ARG A 138 6.54 -8.32 8.90
CA ARG A 138 6.28 -7.16 8.03
C ARG A 138 6.96 -7.32 6.66
N CYS A 139 8.16 -7.88 6.61
CA CYS A 139 8.89 -8.17 5.38
C CYS A 139 8.17 -9.22 4.52
N ARG A 140 7.66 -10.30 5.14
CA ARG A 140 6.81 -11.30 4.45
C ARG A 140 5.53 -10.68 3.90
N ARG A 141 4.85 -9.83 4.68
CA ARG A 141 3.68 -9.06 4.20
C ARG A 141 4.03 -8.22 2.97
N ALA A 142 5.10 -7.43 3.04
CA ALA A 142 5.50 -6.56 1.93
C ALA A 142 5.88 -7.35 0.65
N LEU A 143 6.56 -8.50 0.80
CA LEU A 143 6.82 -9.40 -0.31
C LEU A 143 5.51 -9.93 -0.92
N MET A 144 4.56 -10.36 -0.09
CA MET A 144 3.24 -10.81 -0.57
C MET A 144 2.48 -9.69 -1.27
N GLU A 145 2.48 -8.46 -0.73
CA GLU A 145 1.86 -7.29 -1.36
C GLU A 145 2.44 -7.00 -2.74
N ALA A 146 3.76 -7.08 -2.91
CA ALA A 146 4.41 -6.88 -4.21
C ALA A 146 3.94 -7.92 -5.24
N TRP A 147 3.76 -9.18 -4.82
CA TRP A 147 3.29 -10.24 -5.71
C TRP A 147 1.79 -10.18 -6.00
N VAL A 148 0.97 -9.79 -5.04
CA VAL A 148 -0.47 -9.59 -5.23
C VAL A 148 -0.72 -8.39 -6.15
N GLY A 149 0.04 -7.30 -5.94
CA GLY A 149 0.00 -6.10 -6.78
C GLY A 149 0.55 -6.28 -8.21
N ARG A 150 0.91 -7.52 -8.60
CA ARG A 150 1.23 -7.86 -9.99
C ARG A 150 0.02 -7.67 -10.90
N GLU A 151 -1.17 -7.90 -10.38
CA GLU A 151 -2.42 -7.75 -11.11
C GLU A 151 -3.05 -6.41 -10.76
N THR A 152 -3.34 -5.62 -11.79
CA THR A 152 -3.91 -4.27 -11.69
C THR A 152 -5.13 -4.18 -12.59
N ALA A 153 -6.06 -3.31 -12.22
CA ALA A 153 -7.28 -3.06 -12.98
C ALA A 153 -7.40 -1.55 -13.21
N ALA A 154 -7.83 -1.16 -14.40
CA ALA A 154 -8.24 0.20 -14.71
C ALA A 154 -9.69 0.20 -15.20
N PHE A 155 -10.51 1.09 -14.65
CA PHE A 155 -11.93 1.20 -14.99
C PHE A 155 -12.48 2.59 -14.66
N ARG A 156 -13.74 2.83 -15.01
CA ARG A 156 -14.42 4.10 -14.69
C ARG A 156 -15.66 3.86 -13.83
N LEU A 157 -15.87 4.71 -12.85
CA LEU A 157 -17.03 4.70 -11.96
C LEU A 157 -17.91 5.92 -12.17
N PRO A 158 -19.23 5.80 -11.95
CA PRO A 158 -20.14 6.93 -12.03
C PRO A 158 -19.94 7.87 -10.83
N PRO A 159 -20.33 9.15 -10.95
CA PRO A 159 -20.27 10.11 -9.84
C PRO A 159 -21.06 9.68 -8.59
N SER A 160 -22.04 8.78 -8.71
CA SER A 160 -22.75 8.21 -7.57
C SER A 160 -21.86 7.40 -6.62
N ARG A 161 -20.66 7.00 -7.06
CA ARG A 161 -19.64 6.32 -6.25
C ARG A 161 -18.60 7.30 -5.68
N LEU A 162 -18.91 8.58 -5.54
CA LEU A 162 -17.97 9.62 -5.04
C LEU A 162 -17.38 9.30 -3.66
N ALA A 163 -18.09 8.53 -2.85
CA ALA A 163 -17.65 8.14 -1.51
C ALA A 163 -16.46 7.16 -1.48
N LEU A 164 -16.06 6.59 -2.63
CA LEU A 164 -14.87 5.75 -2.72
C LEU A 164 -13.62 6.63 -2.82
N ASP A 165 -12.65 6.39 -1.96
CA ASP A 165 -11.37 7.10 -1.96
C ASP A 165 -10.24 6.15 -2.36
N PRO A 166 -9.06 6.69 -2.74
CA PRO A 166 -7.85 5.88 -2.79
C PRO A 166 -7.64 5.11 -1.47
N ALA A 167 -6.96 3.98 -1.57
CA ALA A 167 -6.72 2.99 -0.51
C ALA A 167 -7.97 2.24 0.01
N ASP A 168 -9.18 2.53 -0.47
CA ASP A 168 -10.33 1.67 -0.21
C ASP A 168 -10.16 0.30 -0.85
N ALA A 169 -10.51 -0.74 -0.10
CA ALA A 169 -10.60 -2.09 -0.61
C ALA A 169 -11.99 -2.31 -1.22
N ILE A 170 -12.06 -2.84 -2.43
CA ILE A 170 -13.30 -3.19 -3.11
C ILE A 170 -13.24 -4.63 -3.62
N ARG A 171 -14.41 -5.21 -3.87
CA ARG A 171 -14.54 -6.49 -4.58
C ARG A 171 -15.06 -6.22 -5.97
N LEU A 172 -14.33 -6.64 -6.99
CA LEU A 172 -14.78 -6.57 -8.37
C LEU A 172 -15.32 -7.93 -8.81
N ALA A 173 -16.58 -7.97 -9.22
CA ALA A 173 -17.18 -9.15 -9.83
C ALA A 173 -16.77 -9.22 -11.31
N HIS A 174 -16.00 -10.25 -11.66
CA HIS A 174 -15.50 -10.47 -13.01
C HIS A 174 -15.37 -11.97 -13.29
N ASP A 175 -15.86 -12.43 -14.44
CA ASP A 175 -15.81 -13.84 -14.87
C ASP A 175 -16.30 -14.85 -13.83
N GLY A 176 -17.41 -14.51 -13.15
CA GLY A 176 -18.02 -15.37 -12.11
C GLY A 176 -17.21 -15.46 -10.83
N ARG A 177 -16.19 -14.62 -10.65
CA ARG A 177 -15.34 -14.53 -9.46
C ARG A 177 -15.41 -13.15 -8.84
N LEU A 178 -15.11 -13.08 -7.55
CA LEU A 178 -14.86 -11.82 -6.84
C LEU A 178 -13.36 -11.65 -6.68
N VAL A 179 -12.84 -10.55 -7.19
CA VAL A 179 -11.42 -10.17 -7.06
C VAL A 179 -11.33 -9.04 -6.05
N ASP A 180 -10.53 -9.23 -4.99
CA ASP A 180 -10.24 -8.15 -4.04
C ASP A 180 -9.22 -7.20 -4.67
N LEU A 181 -9.56 -5.92 -4.76
CA LEU A 181 -8.71 -4.85 -5.26
C LEU A 181 -8.64 -3.74 -4.23
N ARG A 182 -7.54 -2.98 -4.26
CA ARG A 182 -7.40 -1.74 -3.50
C ARG A 182 -7.22 -0.59 -4.48
N LEU A 183 -8.00 0.47 -4.31
CA LEU A 183 -7.91 1.64 -5.18
C LEU A 183 -6.56 2.33 -4.94
N VAL A 184 -5.79 2.58 -6.00
CA VAL A 184 -4.46 3.20 -5.89
C VAL A 184 -4.48 4.66 -6.28
N SER A 185 -5.23 4.98 -7.32
CA SER A 185 -5.43 6.33 -7.83
C SER A 185 -6.88 6.53 -8.21
N ILE A 186 -7.37 7.75 -8.08
CA ILE A 186 -8.64 8.17 -8.64
C ILE A 186 -8.42 9.51 -9.35
N ALA A 187 -8.98 9.66 -10.55
CA ALA A 187 -9.00 10.89 -11.31
C ALA A 187 -10.45 11.27 -11.64
N ASP A 188 -10.93 12.34 -11.03
CA ASP A 188 -12.31 12.80 -11.22
C ASP A 188 -12.43 13.73 -12.44
N ALA A 189 -13.29 13.36 -13.39
CA ALA A 189 -13.68 14.17 -14.55
C ALA A 189 -15.20 14.01 -14.79
N GLU A 190 -15.66 13.80 -16.04
CA GLU A 190 -17.06 13.44 -16.30
C GLU A 190 -17.46 12.10 -15.66
N ALA A 191 -16.50 11.18 -15.55
CA ALA A 191 -16.58 9.94 -14.79
C ALA A 191 -15.31 9.82 -13.91
N ARG A 192 -15.37 9.01 -12.85
CA ARG A 192 -14.23 8.78 -11.95
C ARG A 192 -13.34 7.70 -12.55
N GLY A 193 -12.16 8.06 -13.07
CA GLY A 193 -11.16 7.09 -13.52
C GLY A 193 -10.44 6.48 -12.33
N VAL A 194 -10.33 5.15 -12.29
CA VAL A 194 -9.73 4.38 -11.19
C VAL A 194 -8.63 3.50 -11.76
#